data_AF-A0A831TGW2-F1
#
_entry.id   AF-A0A831TGW2-F1
#
_cell.length_a   1.000
_cell.length_b   1.000
_cell.length_c   1.000
_cell.angle_alpha   90.00
_cell.angle_beta   90.00
_cell.angle_gamma   90.00
#
_symmetry.space_group_name_H-M   'P 1'
#
loop_
_entity.id
_entity.type
_entity.pdbx_description
1 polymer ?
#
loop_
_entity_poly.entity_id
_entity_poly.type
_entity_poly.pdbx_seq_one_letter_code
_entity_poly.pdbx_strand_id
1 'polypeptide(L)'
;MPAAVSILTDLLIIFVAAKLVGELFTRIGQPAVIGELLVGVLIGPFALGLIGRPSPELLELFHDDPAVATEALHLALEVFAEVGVVVLLFFVGLETRLDDMLKVGWRAAIVGVLGVLLP
;
A
#
# COMPACT_ATOMS: atom_id res chain seq x y z
N MET A 1 16.43 -20.99 -2.93
CA MET A 1 16.10 -19.87 -3.85
C MET A 1 16.33 -18.59 -3.04
N PRO A 2 17.09 -17.59 -3.52
CA PRO A 2 17.52 -16.48 -2.65
C PRO A 2 16.28 -15.75 -2.12
N ALA A 3 16.22 -15.46 -0.81
CA ALA A 3 15.08 -14.85 -0.12
C ALA A 3 14.46 -13.62 -0.81
N ALA A 4 15.22 -12.94 -1.68
CA ALA A 4 14.68 -11.90 -2.56
C ALA A 4 13.53 -12.39 -3.47
N VAL A 5 13.60 -13.63 -3.97
CA VAL A 5 12.58 -14.21 -4.86
C VAL A 5 11.25 -14.39 -4.13
N SER A 6 11.26 -14.77 -2.85
CA SER A 6 10.01 -14.91 -2.08
C SER A 6 9.36 -13.56 -1.84
N ILE A 7 10.13 -12.53 -1.47
CA ILE A 7 9.63 -11.15 -1.31
C ILE A 7 9.03 -10.62 -2.63
N LEU A 8 9.72 -10.83 -3.76
CA LEU A 8 9.21 -10.42 -5.07
C LEU A 8 7.94 -11.18 -5.46
N THR A 9 7.83 -12.45 -5.07
CA THR A 9 6.62 -13.26 -5.28
C THR A 9 5.46 -12.71 -4.47
N ASP A 10 5.67 -12.34 -3.20
CA ASP A 10 4.65 -11.69 -2.36
C ASP A 10 4.18 -10.38 -2.99
N LEU A 11 5.12 -9.51 -3.41
CA LEU A 11 4.78 -8.26 -4.11
C LEU A 11 4.00 -8.51 -5.41
N LEU A 12 4.37 -9.54 -6.18
CA LEU A 12 3.64 -9.93 -7.38
C LEU A 12 2.21 -10.38 -7.04
N ILE A 13 2.04 -11.18 -5.99
CA ILE A 13 0.71 -11.63 -5.54
C ILE A 13 -0.11 -10.43 -5.07
N ILE A 14 0.45 -9.53 -4.24
CA ILE A 14 -0.23 -8.29 -3.81
C ILE A 14 -0.67 -7.51 -5.05
N PHE A 15 0.23 -7.26 -6.00
CA PHE A 15 -0.04 -6.47 -7.18
C PHE A 15 -1.15 -7.10 -8.05
N VAL A 16 -1.05 -8.39 -8.35
CA VAL A 16 -2.04 -9.09 -9.18
C VAL A 16 -3.39 -9.14 -8.47
N ALA A 17 -3.42 -9.47 -7.18
CA ALA A 17 -4.65 -9.52 -6.40
C ALA A 17 -5.32 -8.14 -6.33
N ALA A 18 -4.56 -7.08 -6.01
CA ALA A 18 -5.02 -5.71 -5.98
C ALA A 18 -5.62 -5.28 -7.33
N LYS A 19 -4.92 -5.55 -8.44
CA LYS A 19 -5.41 -5.19 -9.78
C LYS A 19 -6.68 -5.93 -10.18
N LEU A 20 -6.76 -7.24 -9.91
CA LEU A 20 -7.93 -8.04 -10.25
C LEU A 20 -9.16 -7.61 -9.44
N VAL A 21 -9.01 -7.40 -8.13
CA VAL A 21 -10.12 -6.98 -7.27
C VAL A 21 -10.49 -5.52 -7.50
N GLY A 22 -9.52 -4.64 -7.71
CA GLY A 22 -9.76 -3.25 -8.07
C GLY A 22 -10.58 -3.11 -9.36
N GLU A 23 -10.22 -3.86 -10.41
CA GLU A 23 -10.98 -3.93 -11.67
C GLU A 23 -12.37 -4.57 -11.49
N LEU A 24 -12.52 -5.53 -10.59
CA LEU A 24 -13.84 -6.05 -10.25
C LEU A 24 -14.71 -4.98 -9.58
N PHE A 25 -14.13 -4.18 -8.69
CA PHE A 25 -14.83 -3.11 -7.97
C PHE A 25 -15.26 -1.97 -8.90
N THR A 26 -14.41 -1.58 -9.86
CA THR A 26 -14.79 -0.59 -10.88
C THR A 26 -15.97 -1.07 -11.72
N ARG A 27 -16.02 -2.37 -12.06
CA ARG A 27 -17.15 -2.96 -12.83
C ARG A 27 -18.48 -2.93 -12.09
N ILE A 28 -18.48 -3.00 -10.77
CA ILE A 28 -19.71 -2.90 -9.95
C ILE A 28 -20.03 -1.44 -9.55
N GLY A 29 -19.31 -0.46 -10.09
CA GLY A 29 -19.54 0.97 -9.84
C GLY A 29 -18.93 1.50 -8.54
N GLN A 30 -17.98 0.78 -7.94
CA GLN A 30 -17.24 1.22 -6.75
C GLN A 30 -15.84 1.74 -7.13
N PRO A 31 -15.26 2.70 -6.38
CA PRO A 31 -13.86 3.09 -6.56
C PRO A 31 -12.90 1.91 -6.41
N ALA A 32 -11.94 1.78 -7.33
CA ALA A 32 -10.96 0.68 -7.35
C ALA A 32 -10.22 0.51 -6.01
N VAL A 33 -9.84 1.63 -5.39
CA VAL A 33 -9.09 1.69 -4.13
C VAL A 33 -9.80 0.93 -3.00
N ILE A 34 -11.14 0.92 -2.98
CA ILE A 34 -11.90 0.16 -1.97
C ILE A 34 -11.61 -1.34 -2.12
N GLY A 35 -11.61 -1.85 -3.35
CA GLY A 35 -11.31 -3.25 -3.65
C GLY A 35 -9.86 -3.60 -3.35
N GLU A 36 -8.92 -2.72 -3.71
CA GLU A 36 -7.48 -2.87 -3.43
C GLU A 36 -7.20 -2.96 -1.92
N LEU A 37 -7.81 -2.08 -1.12
CA LEU A 37 -7.68 -2.12 0.34
C LEU A 37 -8.34 -3.36 0.94
N LEU A 38 -9.53 -3.75 0.46
CA LEU A 38 -10.23 -4.95 0.93
C LEU A 38 -9.39 -6.21 0.69
N VAL A 39 -8.87 -6.38 -0.53
CA VAL A 39 -8.05 -7.56 -0.83
C VAL A 39 -6.75 -7.55 -0.03
N GLY A 40 -6.13 -6.38 0.17
CA GLY A 40 -4.96 -6.24 1.04
C GLY A 40 -5.22 -6.68 2.48
N VAL A 41 -6.33 -6.24 3.07
CA VAL A 41 -6.76 -6.67 4.41
C VAL A 41 -7.05 -8.19 4.44
N LEU A 42 -7.68 -8.74 3.40
CA LEU A 42 -8.03 -10.16 3.32
C LEU A 42 -6.80 -11.07 3.17
N ILE A 43 -5.84 -10.73 2.30
CA ILE A 43 -4.66 -11.58 2.04
C ILE A 43 -3.54 -11.33 3.06
N GLY A 44 -3.51 -10.15 3.67
CA GLY A 44 -2.52 -9.74 4.65
C GLY A 44 -2.61 -10.49 5.98
N PRO A 45 -1.73 -10.17 6.93
CA PRO A 45 -1.58 -10.91 8.19
C PRO A 45 -2.81 -10.86 9.09
N PHE A 46 -3.68 -9.85 8.91
CA PHE A 46 -4.87 -9.65 9.76
C PHE A 46 -6.07 -10.54 9.42
N ALA A 47 -6.06 -11.21 8.26
CA ALA A 47 -7.13 -12.14 7.87
C ALA A 47 -6.58 -13.51 7.45
N LEU A 48 -6.40 -13.78 6.16
CA LEU A 48 -5.91 -15.09 5.69
C LEU A 48 -4.44 -15.33 6.03
N GLY A 49 -3.66 -14.26 6.22
CA GLY A 49 -2.23 -14.33 6.51
C GLY A 49 -1.43 -15.06 5.44
N LEU A 50 -1.87 -14.96 4.19
CA LEU A 50 -1.15 -15.52 3.04
C LEU A 50 0.14 -14.73 2.79
N ILE A 51 0.11 -13.43 3.10
CA ILE A 51 1.21 -12.49 2.91
C ILE A 51 1.58 -11.88 4.26
N GLY A 52 2.86 -11.61 4.48
CA GLY A 52 3.39 -11.06 5.74
C GLY A 52 3.85 -12.12 6.73
N ARG A 53 4.06 -13.37 6.29
CA ARG A 53 4.74 -14.42 7.04
C ARG A 53 6.08 -14.72 6.38
N PRO A 54 7.19 -14.83 7.13
CA PRO A 54 8.50 -15.11 6.54
C PRO A 54 8.50 -16.48 5.87
N SER A 55 9.05 -16.54 4.65
CA SER A 55 9.21 -17.81 3.94
C SER A 55 10.29 -18.69 4.61
N PRO A 56 10.29 -20.02 4.41
CA PRO A 56 11.32 -20.90 4.98
C PRO A 56 12.75 -20.46 4.64
N GLU A 57 12.97 -19.96 3.42
CA GLU A 57 14.28 -19.47 2.99
C GLU A 57 14.71 -18.19 3.72
N LEU A 58 13.74 -17.40 4.16
CA LEU A 58 13.93 -16.15 4.89
C LEU A 58 14.21 -16.47 6.37
N LEU A 59 13.55 -17.48 6.92
CA LEU A 59 13.87 -18.03 8.26
C LEU A 59 15.30 -18.60 8.32
N GLU A 60 15.69 -19.41 7.32
CA GLU A 60 17.06 -19.94 7.23
C GLU A 60 18.12 -18.83 7.16
N LEU A 61 17.81 -17.72 6.47
CA LEU A 61 18.71 -16.56 6.37
C LEU A 61 18.92 -15.84 7.71
N PHE A 62 17.90 -15.84 8.58
CA PHE A 62 17.94 -15.21 9.90
C PHE A 62 18.12 -16.22 11.04
N HIS A 63 18.82 -17.33 10.78
CA HIS A 63 19.15 -18.35 11.78
C HIS A 63 17.93 -18.95 12.50
N ASP A 64 16.85 -19.20 11.76
CA ASP A 64 15.58 -19.75 12.26
C ASP A 64 14.93 -18.91 13.38
N ASP A 65 15.28 -17.62 13.50
CA ASP A 65 14.61 -16.69 14.40
C ASP A 65 13.36 -16.10 13.70
N PRO A 66 12.14 -16.52 14.08
CA PRO A 66 10.93 -16.08 13.42
C PRO A 66 10.61 -14.60 13.70
N ALA A 67 11.08 -14.05 14.83
CA ALA A 67 10.82 -12.65 15.17
C ALA A 67 11.61 -11.74 14.24
N VAL A 68 12.91 -12.02 14.08
CA VAL A 68 13.81 -11.23 13.22
C VAL A 68 13.41 -11.35 11.74
N ALA A 69 13.07 -12.55 11.29
CA ALA A 69 12.65 -12.76 9.89
C ALA A 69 11.34 -12.02 9.55
N THR A 70 10.39 -11.97 10.49
CA THR A 70 9.12 -11.25 10.31
C THR A 70 9.35 -9.74 10.27
N GLU A 71 10.19 -9.22 11.15
CA GLU A 71 10.55 -7.79 11.19
C GLU A 71 11.24 -7.37 9.89
N ALA A 72 12.19 -8.17 9.39
CA ALA A 72 12.86 -7.90 8.13
C ALA A 72 11.90 -7.90 6.93
N LEU A 73 10.94 -8.83 6.89
CA LEU A 73 9.90 -8.85 5.85
C LEU A 73 9.00 -7.63 5.94
N HIS A 74 8.57 -7.24 7.14
CA HIS A 74 7.71 -6.07 7.35
C HIS A 74 8.39 -4.79 6.89
N LEU A 75 9.66 -4.60 7.26
CA LEU A 75 10.48 -3.47 6.83
C LEU A 75 10.59 -3.41 5.30
N ALA A 76 10.84 -4.56 4.65
CA ALA A 76 10.91 -4.60 3.19
C ALA A 76 9.60 -4.13 2.55
N LEU A 77 8.46 -4.67 3.00
CA LEU A 77 7.14 -4.29 2.48
C LEU A 77 6.78 -2.82 2.79
N GLU A 78 7.16 -2.31 3.96
CA GLU A 78 6.97 -0.92 4.37
C GLU A 78 7.73 0.04 3.44
N VAL A 79 9.00 -0.26 3.15
CA VAL A 79 9.80 0.56 2.21
C VAL A 79 9.15 0.59 0.83
N PHE A 80 8.67 -0.55 0.31
CA PHE A 80 7.97 -0.57 -0.98
C PHE A 80 6.66 0.23 -0.94
N ALA A 81 5.88 0.12 0.15
CA ALA A 81 4.64 0.85 0.32
C ALA A 81 4.89 2.35 0.43
N GLU A 82 5.86 2.78 1.22
CA GLU A 82 6.23 4.18 1.39
C GLU A 82 6.69 4.79 0.06
N VAL A 83 7.58 4.11 -0.67
CA VAL A 83 8.01 4.56 -2.01
C VAL A 83 6.79 4.66 -2.94
N GLY A 84 5.90 3.67 -2.94
CA GLY A 84 4.68 3.69 -3.73
C GLY A 84 3.76 4.87 -3.39
N VAL A 85 3.55 5.14 -2.11
CA VAL A 85 2.75 6.26 -1.61
C VAL A 85 3.41 7.60 -1.97
N VAL A 86 4.72 7.74 -1.80
CA VAL A 86 5.45 8.96 -2.18
C VAL A 86 5.30 9.23 -3.68
N VAL A 87 5.50 8.22 -4.52
CA VAL A 87 5.31 8.34 -5.98
C VAL A 87 3.87 8.70 -6.32
N LEU A 88 2.88 8.08 -5.66
CA LEU A 88 1.46 8.38 -5.86
C LEU A 88 1.12 9.82 -5.47
N LEU A 89 1.51 10.27 -4.28
CA LEU A 89 1.25 11.62 -3.80
C LEU A 89 1.98 12.67 -4.64
N PHE A 90 3.19 12.36 -5.09
CA PHE A 90 3.92 13.20 -6.04
C PHE A 90 3.17 13.32 -7.36
N PHE A 91 2.68 12.21 -7.92
CA PHE A 91 1.89 12.22 -9.15
C PHE A 91 0.59 13.03 -8.99
N VAL A 92 -0.14 12.84 -7.89
CA VAL A 92 -1.34 13.64 -7.56
C VAL A 92 -0.99 15.13 -7.46
N GLY A 93 0.16 15.46 -6.87
CA GLY A 93 0.67 16.84 -6.82
C GLY A 93 0.95 17.43 -8.21
N LEU A 94 1.53 16.64 -9.12
CA LEU A 94 1.81 17.06 -10.50
C LEU A 94 0.54 17.25 -11.35
N GLU A 95 -0.50 16.46 -11.11
CA GLU A 95 -1.81 16.60 -11.79
C GLU A 95 -2.59 17.83 -11.28
N THR A 96 -2.27 18.32 -10.08
CA THR A 96 -2.97 19.45 -9.47
C THR A 96 -2.52 20.79 -10.06
N ARG A 97 -3.46 21.55 -10.65
CA ARG A 97 -3.20 22.89 -11.20
C ARG A 97 -3.10 23.93 -10.09
N LEU A 98 -1.87 24.32 -9.76
CA LEU A 98 -1.59 25.35 -8.73
C LEU A 98 -2.33 26.67 -8.99
N ASP A 99 -2.40 27.11 -10.24
CA ASP A 99 -3.06 28.37 -10.60
C ASP A 99 -4.56 28.39 -10.29
N ASP A 100 -5.25 27.24 -10.39
CA ASP A 100 -6.66 27.15 -10.03
C ASP A 100 -6.86 27.07 -8.53
N MET A 101 -5.94 26.40 -7.82
CA MET A 101 -5.95 26.31 -6.36
C MET A 101 -5.68 27.69 -5.71
N LEU A 102 -4.76 28.47 -6.27
CA LEU A 102 -4.39 29.80 -5.78
C LEU A 102 -5.56 30.81 -5.91
N LYS A 103 -6.42 30.70 -6.93
CA LYS A 103 -7.60 31.57 -7.10
C LYS A 103 -8.59 31.48 -5.94
N VAL A 104 -8.66 30.35 -5.26
CA VAL A 104 -9.55 30.12 -4.10
C VAL A 104 -8.77 29.98 -2.79
N GLY A 105 -7.49 30.36 -2.77
CA GLY A 105 -6.50 29.99 -1.74
C GLY A 105 -6.95 30.22 -0.30
N TRP A 106 -7.51 31.39 0.03
CA TRP A 106 -7.95 31.68 1.41
C TRP A 106 -9.12 30.79 1.86
N ARG A 107 -10.08 30.53 0.97
CA ARG A 107 -11.23 29.65 1.28
C ARG A 107 -10.78 28.20 1.39
N ALA A 108 -9.92 27.76 0.48
CA ALA A 108 -9.34 26.42 0.49
C ALA A 108 -8.52 26.17 1.77
N ALA A 109 -7.72 27.15 2.22
CA ALA A 109 -6.92 27.03 3.44
C ALA A 109 -7.80 26.88 4.69
N ILE A 110 -8.84 27.70 4.86
CA ILE A 110 -9.75 27.60 6.00
C ILE A 110 -10.49 26.27 5.99
N VAL A 111 -11.05 25.87 4.84
CA VAL A 111 -11.80 24.61 4.72
C VAL A 111 -10.89 23.40 4.95
N GLY A 112 -9.67 23.42 4.41
CA GLY A 112 -8.68 22.36 4.62
C GLY A 112 -8.26 22.23 6.08
N VAL A 113 -7.91 23.34 6.74
CA VAL A 113 -7.49 23.31 8.16
C VAL A 113 -8.64 22.89 9.06
N LEU A 114 -9.84 23.47 8.89
CA LEU A 114 -11.01 23.11 9.70
C LEU A 114 -11.44 21.66 9.45
N GLY A 115 -11.40 21.19 8.19
CA GLY A 115 -11.74 19.82 7.84
C GLY A 115 -10.78 18.77 8.40
N VAL A 116 -9.51 19.12 8.63
CA VAL A 116 -8.54 18.23 9.31
C VAL A 116 -8.74 18.24 10.83
N LEU A 117 -9.11 19.37 11.42
CA LEU A 117 -9.23 19.52 12.88
C LEU A 117 -10.58 19.06 13.46
N LEU A 118 -11.67 19.17 12.70
CA LEU A 118 -13.05 18.91 13.16
C LEU A 118 -13.73 17.69 12.50
N PRO A 119 -13.00 16.70 11.96
CA PRO A 119 -13.43 15.78 10.91
C PRO A 119 -14.85 15.23 11.04
#